data_AF-A0A833SH69-F1
#
_entry.id   AF-A0A833SH69-F1
#
_cell.length_a   1.000
_cell.length_b   1.000
_cell.length_c   1.000
_cell.angle_alpha   90.00
_cell.angle_beta   90.00
_cell.angle_gamma   90.00
#
_symmetry.space_group_name_H-M   'P 1'
#
loop_
_entity.id
_entity.type
_entity.pdbx_description
1 polymer ?
#
loop_
_entity_poly.entity_id
_entity_poly.type
_entity_poly.pdbx_seq_one_letter_code
_entity_poly.pdbx_strand_id
1 'polypeptide(L)'
;MFDTHGIFYKNCLIIGNACRDIQVELTLSWRISLVCFLTTNIWQLWIFTYSCDFISRESMNIANAAYTAPWIYLPMDRFGKLLRKDLQIVMMRSRRACYLTACGFFPISLETFTKIMSSAMSYFTILKQRTMDTAE
;
A
#
# COMPACT_ATOMS: atom_id res chain seq x y z
N MET A 1 -41.20 33.97 41.00
CA MET A 1 -39.74 33.87 41.20
C MET A 1 -39.30 32.63 40.44
N PHE A 2 -39.10 32.77 39.13
CA PHE A 2 -38.79 31.65 38.24
C PHE A 2 -37.27 31.53 38.13
N ASP A 3 -36.74 30.35 38.47
CA ASP A 3 -35.31 30.00 38.45
C ASP A 3 -34.70 30.08 37.03
N THR A 4 -34.44 31.29 36.55
CA THR A 4 -33.75 31.54 35.27
C THR A 4 -32.29 31.07 35.29
N HIS A 5 -31.64 31.05 36.46
CA HIS A 5 -30.27 30.55 36.62
C HIS A 5 -30.15 29.02 36.45
N GLY A 6 -31.13 28.24 36.93
CA GLY A 6 -31.11 26.77 36.83
C GLY A 6 -31.34 26.26 35.41
N ILE A 7 -32.19 26.96 34.64
CA ILE A 7 -32.45 26.63 33.23
C ILE A 7 -31.22 26.92 32.37
N PHE A 8 -30.51 28.00 32.65
CA PHE A 8 -29.28 28.37 31.91
C PHE A 8 -28.16 27.33 32.11
N TYR A 9 -27.95 26.88 33.34
CA TYR A 9 -26.96 25.84 33.65
C TYR A 9 -27.26 24.50 32.96
N LYS A 10 -28.53 24.07 32.94
CA LYS A 10 -28.94 22.83 32.27
C LYS A 10 -28.73 22.88 30.76
N ASN A 11 -29.06 23.99 30.11
CA ASN A 11 -28.83 24.16 28.68
C ASN A 11 -27.33 24.18 28.34
N CYS A 12 -26.51 24.85 29.15
CA CYS A 12 -25.06 24.87 28.98
C CYS A 12 -24.45 23.47 29.11
N LEU A 13 -24.92 22.66 30.07
CA LEU A 13 -24.46 21.28 30.27
C LEU A 13 -24.85 20.36 29.09
N ILE A 14 -26.07 20.52 28.55
CA ILE A 14 -26.54 19.75 27.38
C ILE A 14 -25.70 20.08 26.14
N ILE A 15 -25.42 21.36 25.89
CA ILE A 15 -24.58 21.80 24.76
C ILE A 15 -23.15 21.25 24.92
N GLY A 16 -22.59 21.27 26.12
CA GLY A 16 -21.25 20.73 26.40
C GLY A 16 -21.13 19.23 26.17
N ASN A 17 -22.15 18.45 26.57
CA ASN A 17 -22.19 17.01 26.33
C ASN A 17 -22.39 16.68 24.84
N ALA A 18 -23.32 17.36 24.16
CA ALA A 18 -23.53 17.16 22.72
C ALA A 18 -22.28 17.50 21.89
N CYS A 19 -21.54 18.54 22.29
CA CYS A 19 -20.26 18.90 21.65
C CYS A 19 -19.21 17.81 21.84
N ARG A 20 -19.11 17.22 23.04
CA ARG A 20 -18.21 16.08 23.31
C ARG A 20 -18.56 14.85 22.47
N ASP A 21 -19.84 14.47 22.40
CA ASP A 21 -20.28 13.32 21.60
C ASP A 21 -19.96 13.52 20.12
N ILE A 22 -20.24 14.71 19.57
CA ILE A 22 -19.88 15.06 18.18
C ILE A 22 -18.37 15.00 17.96
N GLN A 23 -17.57 15.50 18.90
CA GLN A 23 -16.11 15.51 18.78
C GLN A 23 -15.52 14.08 18.84
N VAL A 24 -16.15 13.18 19.61
CA VAL A 24 -15.80 11.76 19.68
C VAL A 24 -16.22 11.00 18.42
N GLU A 25 -17.45 11.21 17.92
CA GLU A 25 -17.97 10.64 16.67
C GLU A 25 -17.11 11.01 15.45
N LEU A 26 -16.76 12.30 15.33
CA LEU A 26 -15.87 12.79 14.28
C LEU A 26 -14.49 12.14 14.41
N THR A 27 -14.01 11.96 15.66
CA THR A 27 -12.73 11.33 15.97
C THR A 27 -12.69 9.84 15.61
N LEU A 28 -13.79 9.14 15.80
CA LEU A 28 -13.89 7.71 15.52
C LEU A 28 -13.96 7.46 14.01
N SER A 29 -14.71 8.30 13.30
CA SER A 29 -14.86 8.25 11.84
C SER A 29 -13.54 8.41 11.08
N TRP A 30 -12.70 9.41 11.42
CA TRP A 30 -11.41 9.57 10.73
C TRP A 30 -10.42 8.45 11.06
N ARG A 31 -10.44 7.92 12.28
CA ARG A 31 -9.60 6.77 12.69
C ARG A 31 -9.92 5.52 11.86
N ILE A 32 -11.21 5.19 11.72
CA ILE A 32 -11.65 4.06 10.89
C ILE A 32 -11.22 4.28 9.44
N SER A 33 -11.45 5.47 8.90
CA SER A 33 -11.12 5.79 7.50
C SER A 33 -9.63 5.65 7.21
N LEU A 34 -8.75 6.10 8.12
CA LEU A 34 -7.30 5.91 8.00
C LEU A 34 -6.89 4.44 8.05
N VAL A 35 -7.41 3.66 9.00
CA VAL A 35 -7.07 2.24 9.12
C VAL A 35 -7.53 1.47 7.87
N CYS A 36 -8.73 1.74 7.36
CA CYS A 36 -9.23 1.16 6.11
C CYS A 36 -8.37 1.55 4.90
N PHE A 37 -7.97 2.82 4.79
CA PHE A 37 -7.08 3.26 3.71
C PHE A 37 -5.72 2.55 3.77
N LEU A 38 -5.11 2.48 4.95
CA LEU A 38 -3.81 1.84 5.14
C LEU A 38 -3.84 0.34 4.82
N THR A 39 -4.85 -0.37 5.30
CA THR A 39 -5.03 -1.81 5.01
C THR A 39 -5.27 -2.07 3.53
N THR A 40 -6.08 -1.23 2.86
CA THR A 40 -6.31 -1.33 1.41
C THR A 40 -5.02 -1.15 0.62
N ASN A 41 -4.20 -0.16 0.98
CA ASN A 41 -2.91 0.07 0.32
C ASN A 41 -1.91 -1.07 0.57
N ILE A 42 -1.84 -1.62 1.79
CA ILE A 42 -1.02 -2.81 2.08
C ILE A 42 -1.45 -3.97 1.18
N TRP A 43 -2.75 -4.23 1.15
CA TRP A 43 -3.30 -5.33 0.37
C TRP A 43 -3.01 -5.17 -1.13
N GLN A 44 -3.18 -3.96 -1.66
CA GLN A 44 -2.88 -3.64 -3.05
C GLN A 44 -1.39 -3.82 -3.37
N LEU A 45 -0.49 -3.37 -2.49
CA LEU A 45 0.95 -3.59 -2.63
C LEU A 45 1.30 -5.08 -2.59
N TRP A 46 0.68 -5.83 -1.69
CA TRP A 46 0.93 -7.27 -1.54
C TRP A 46 0.51 -8.05 -2.80
N ILE A 47 -0.69 -7.80 -3.31
CA ILE A 47 -1.16 -8.39 -4.58
C ILE A 47 -0.25 -8.01 -5.73
N PHE A 48 0.14 -6.74 -5.82
CA PHE A 48 0.97 -6.25 -6.91
C PHE A 48 2.36 -6.91 -6.90
N THR A 49 3.03 -6.93 -5.75
CA THR A 49 4.35 -7.56 -5.59
C THR A 49 4.27 -9.06 -5.83
N TYR A 50 3.24 -9.74 -5.32
CA TYR A 50 3.04 -11.17 -5.55
C TYR A 50 2.83 -11.48 -7.04
N SER A 51 1.99 -10.70 -7.72
CA SER A 51 1.74 -10.85 -9.16
C SER A 51 3.01 -10.62 -9.97
N CYS A 52 3.82 -9.63 -9.58
CA CYS A 52 5.07 -9.31 -10.25
C CYS A 52 6.13 -10.41 -10.09
N ASP A 53 6.23 -10.97 -8.89
CA ASP A 53 7.13 -12.09 -8.57
C ASP A 53 6.70 -13.38 -9.30
N PHE A 54 5.39 -13.66 -9.34
CA PHE A 54 4.83 -14.76 -10.13
C PHE A 54 5.15 -14.62 -11.62
N ILE A 55 4.87 -13.46 -12.22
CA ILE A 55 5.18 -13.20 -13.63
C ILE A 55 6.69 -13.33 -13.89
N SER A 56 7.53 -12.84 -12.98
CA SER A 56 8.99 -12.93 -13.13
C SER A 56 9.48 -14.38 -13.07
N ARG A 57 8.94 -15.19 -12.16
CA ARG A 57 9.27 -16.63 -12.06
C ARG A 57 8.85 -17.40 -13.31
N GLU A 58 7.62 -17.20 -13.78
CA GLU A 58 7.13 -17.86 -14.99
C GLU A 58 7.91 -17.42 -16.23
N SER A 59 8.24 -16.13 -16.33
CA SER A 59 9.04 -15.58 -17.41
C SER A 59 10.44 -16.20 -17.46
N MET A 60 11.09 -16.40 -16.30
CA MET A 60 12.38 -17.07 -16.20
C MET A 60 12.30 -18.56 -16.58
N ASN A 61 11.21 -19.24 -16.20
CA ASN A 61 10.97 -20.63 -16.57
C ASN A 61 10.82 -20.79 -18.09
N ILE A 62 10.04 -19.91 -18.72
CA ILE A 62 9.87 -19.87 -20.18
C ILE A 62 11.21 -19.57 -20.87
N ALA A 63 12.02 -18.63 -20.34
CA ALA A 63 13.34 -18.33 -20.87
C ALA A 63 14.29 -19.53 -20.79
N ASN A 64 14.28 -20.28 -19.69
CA ASN A 64 15.06 -21.50 -19.54
C ASN A 64 14.59 -22.60 -20.52
N ALA A 65 13.29 -22.82 -20.63
CA ALA A 65 12.73 -23.80 -21.57
C ALA A 65 13.08 -23.45 -23.04
N ALA A 66 12.98 -22.17 -23.39
CA ALA A 66 13.40 -21.66 -24.69
C ALA A 66 14.91 -21.79 -24.93
N TYR A 67 15.74 -21.71 -23.87
CA TYR A 67 17.19 -21.87 -23.98
C TYR A 67 17.58 -23.33 -24.23
N THR A 68 16.89 -24.27 -23.58
CA THR A 68 17.07 -25.71 -23.77
C THR A 68 16.47 -26.25 -25.06
N ALA A 69 15.61 -25.47 -25.73
CA ALA A 69 15.05 -25.85 -27.01
C ALA A 69 16.17 -25.98 -28.07
N PRO A 70 16.05 -26.89 -29.06
CA PRO A 70 17.05 -27.08 -30.12
C PRO A 70 17.04 -25.94 -31.17
N TRP A 71 17.02 -24.67 -30.74
CA TRP A 71 17.09 -23.48 -31.61
C TRP A 71 18.40 -23.36 -32.40
N ILE A 72 19.41 -24.13 -31.99
CA ILE A 72 20.70 -24.25 -32.68
C ILE A 72 20.59 -25.12 -33.94
N TYR A 73 19.66 -26.09 -33.96
CA TYR A 73 19.47 -27.04 -35.07
C TYR A 73 18.49 -26.55 -36.14
N LEU A 74 17.90 -25.37 -35.99
CA LEU A 74 17.03 -24.80 -37.03
C LEU A 74 17.82 -24.41 -38.28
N PRO A 75 17.23 -24.58 -39.49
CA PRO A 75 17.86 -24.18 -40.74
C PRO A 75 18.20 -22.68 -40.73
N MET A 76 19.36 -22.33 -41.30
CA MET A 76 19.90 -20.97 -41.42
C MET A 76 19.15 -20.12 -42.47
N ASP A 77 17.85 -20.33 -42.62
CA ASP A 77 16.99 -19.49 -43.45
C ASP A 77 16.76 -18.12 -42.81
N ARG A 78 16.31 -17.15 -43.61
CA ARG A 78 15.93 -15.79 -43.14
C ARG A 78 15.04 -15.85 -41.90
N PHE A 79 14.12 -16.80 -41.88
CA PHE A 79 13.15 -17.02 -40.80
C PHE A 79 13.82 -17.57 -39.52
N GLY A 80 14.77 -18.49 -39.63
CA GLY A 80 15.52 -19.03 -38.48
C GLY A 80 16.41 -17.99 -37.81
N LYS A 81 16.99 -17.07 -38.60
CA LYS A 81 17.81 -15.97 -38.08
C LYS A 81 16.98 -14.91 -37.34
N LEU A 82 15.77 -14.61 -37.84
CA LEU A 82 14.78 -13.76 -37.16
C LEU A 82 14.33 -14.38 -35.83
N LEU A 83 13.93 -15.65 -35.86
CA LEU A 83 13.45 -16.37 -34.67
C LEU A 83 14.50 -16.42 -33.56
N ARG A 84 15.77 -16.67 -33.90
CA ARG A 84 16.88 -16.66 -32.92
C ARG A 84 17.07 -15.29 -32.26
N LYS A 85 16.93 -14.21 -33.03
CA LYS A 85 17.11 -12.84 -32.55
C LYS A 85 15.95 -12.42 -31.64
N ASP A 86 14.72 -12.77 -32.01
CA ASP A 86 13.53 -12.53 -31.20
C ASP A 86 13.59 -13.32 -29.89
N LEU A 87 14.02 -14.58 -29.95
CA LEU A 87 14.19 -15.42 -28.76
C LEU A 87 15.24 -14.85 -27.79
N GLN A 88 16.37 -14.36 -28.30
CA GLN A 88 17.39 -13.68 -27.50
C GLN A 88 16.88 -12.38 -26.84
N ILE A 89 16.09 -11.60 -27.57
CA ILE A 89 15.46 -10.38 -27.03
C ILE A 89 14.47 -10.75 -25.92
N VAL A 90 13.63 -11.77 -26.13
CA VAL A 90 12.68 -12.26 -25.13
C VAL A 90 13.40 -12.79 -23.89
N MET A 91 14.49 -13.54 -24.04
CA MET A 91 15.34 -14.01 -22.93
C MET A 91 16.01 -12.87 -22.16
N MET A 92 16.51 -11.84 -22.85
CA MET A 92 17.10 -10.67 -22.18
C MET A 92 16.05 -9.82 -21.45
N ARG A 93 14.84 -9.73 -21.98
CA ARG A 93 13.73 -8.98 -21.37
C ARG A 93 13.11 -9.71 -20.18
N SER A 94 13.01 -11.03 -20.23
CA SER A 94 12.50 -11.88 -19.14
C SER A 94 13.46 -11.98 -17.96
N ARG A 95 14.78 -11.93 -18.20
CA ARG A 95 15.81 -11.89 -17.15
C ARG A 95 15.91 -10.56 -16.41
N ARG A 96 15.33 -9.47 -16.93
CA ARG A 96 15.05 -8.28 -16.11
C ARG A 96 13.84 -8.60 -15.26
N ALA A 97 14.08 -9.35 -14.18
CA ALA A 97 13.13 -9.45 -13.10
C ALA A 97 12.65 -8.04 -12.76
N CYS A 98 11.33 -7.86 -12.74
CA CYS A 98 10.69 -6.63 -12.30
C CYS A 98 10.83 -6.51 -10.77
N TYR A 99 12.07 -6.57 -10.27
CA TYR A 99 12.38 -5.84 -9.06
C TYR A 99 12.21 -4.38 -9.45
N LEU A 100 11.23 -3.72 -8.86
CA LEU A 100 11.07 -2.27 -8.90
C LEU A 100 12.28 -1.64 -8.22
N THR A 101 13.42 -1.69 -8.89
CA THR A 101 14.62 -0.95 -8.57
C THR A 101 14.71 0.14 -9.61
N ALA A 102 13.98 1.23 -9.38
CA ALA A 102 14.29 2.47 -10.06
C ALA A 102 15.63 2.96 -9.49
N CYS A 103 16.71 2.73 -10.26
CA CYS A 103 17.97 3.45 -10.12
C CYS A 103 18.60 3.47 -8.71
N GLY A 104 18.71 2.35 -8.01
CA GLY A 104 19.39 2.32 -6.70
C GLY A 104 18.72 3.14 -5.59
N PHE A 105 17.48 3.60 -5.77
CA PHE A 105 16.67 4.17 -4.72
C PHE A 105 15.83 3.06 -4.08
N PHE A 106 16.11 2.82 -2.80
CA PHE A 106 15.28 2.21 -1.78
C PHE A 106 13.77 2.09 -2.12
N PRO A 107 13.08 1.00 -1.72
CA PRO A 107 11.79 0.59 -2.27
C PRO A 107 10.77 1.72 -2.22
N ILE A 108 10.60 2.42 -3.35
CA ILE A 108 9.88 3.70 -3.42
C ILE A 108 8.39 3.54 -3.06
N SER A 109 7.82 2.34 -3.23
CA SER A 109 6.47 2.05 -2.75
C SER A 109 6.44 1.57 -1.30
N LEU A 110 7.25 0.58 -0.90
CA LEU A 110 7.18 -0.01 0.44
C LEU A 110 7.77 0.89 1.53
N GLU A 111 8.90 1.56 1.27
CA GLU A 111 9.53 2.44 2.24
C GLU A 111 8.76 3.75 2.41
N THR A 112 8.31 4.38 1.32
CA THR A 112 7.46 5.57 1.40
C THR A 112 6.14 5.24 2.09
N PHE A 113 5.54 4.09 1.79
CA PHE A 113 4.35 3.60 2.47
C PHE A 113 4.60 3.36 3.97
N THR A 114 5.71 2.69 4.32
CA THR A 114 6.09 2.44 5.72
C THR A 114 6.36 3.75 6.46
N LYS A 115 6.96 4.75 5.81
CA LYS A 115 7.14 6.10 6.37
C LYS A 115 5.82 6.80 6.63
N ILE A 116 4.89 6.75 5.67
CA ILE A 116 3.53 7.30 5.85
C ILE A 116 2.80 6.59 7.00
N MET A 117 2.93 5.26 7.09
CA MET A 117 2.37 4.45 8.18
C MET A 117 2.95 4.84 9.54
N SER A 118 4.28 4.95 9.66
CA SER A 118 4.95 5.34 10.91
C SER A 118 4.51 6.72 11.37
N SER A 119 4.39 7.69 10.46
CA SER A 119 3.87 9.03 10.76
C SER A 119 2.42 8.98 11.23
N ALA A 120 1.56 8.18 10.59
CA ALA A 120 0.16 8.00 11.00
C ALA A 120 0.03 7.34 12.39
N MET A 121 0.84 6.30 12.66
CA MET A 121 0.94 5.63 13.97
C MET A 121 1.43 6.59 15.07
N SER A 122 2.40 7.44 14.78
CA SER A 122 2.89 8.45 15.72
C SER A 122 1.78 9.45 16.06
N TYR A 123 1.05 9.95 15.05
CA TYR A 123 -0.11 10.83 15.27
C TYR A 123 -1.20 10.16 16.10
N PHE A 124 -1.51 8.89 15.80
CA PHE A 124 -2.48 8.10 16.54
C PHE A 124 -2.07 7.92 18.01
N THR A 125 -0.80 7.65 18.28
CA THR A 125 -0.26 7.48 19.63
C THR A 125 -0.41 8.76 20.45
N ILE A 126 -0.08 9.93 19.88
CA ILE A 126 -0.24 11.23 20.54
C ILE A 126 -1.73 11.48 20.87
N LEU A 127 -2.63 11.21 19.93
CA LEU A 127 -4.06 11.39 20.15
C LEU A 127 -4.62 10.42 21.19
N LYS A 128 -4.10 9.20 21.27
CA LYS A 128 -4.46 8.24 22.34
C LYS A 128 -3.99 8.72 23.70
N GLN A 129 -2.78 9.27 23.80
CA GLN A 129 -2.24 9.79 25.05
C GLN A 129 -3.13 10.91 25.61
N ARG A 130 -3.47 11.89 24.77
CA ARG A 130 -4.36 13.00 25.15
C ARG A 130 -5.72 12.54 25.67
N THR A 131 -6.29 11.46 25.12
CA THR A 131 -7.56 10.91 25.60
C THR A 131 -7.46 10.13 26.91
N MET A 132 -6.29 9.55 27.24
CA MET A 132 -6.09 8.86 28.52
C MET A 132 -5.88 9.88 29.66
N ASP A 133 -5.20 10.99 29.39
CA ASP A 133 -5.00 12.09 30.35
C ASP A 133 -6.29 12.83 30.72
N THR A 134 -7.37 12.68 29.93
CA THR A 134 -8.69 13.29 30.24
C THR A 134 -9.58 12.38 31.08
N ALA A 135 -9.14 11.15 31.40
CA ALA A 135 -9.90 10.16 32.16
C ALA A 135 -9.45 10.05 33.64
N GLU A 136 -8.41 10.77 34.04
CA GLU A 136 -8.00 11.01 35.44
C GLU A 136 -8.48 12.39 35.93
#